data_AF-A0A2G9LP04-F1
#
_entry.id   AF-A0A2G9LP04-F1
#
_cell.length_a   1.000
_cell.length_b   1.000
_cell.length_c   1.000
_cell.angle_alpha   90.00
_cell.angle_beta   90.00
_cell.angle_gamma   90.00
#
_symmetry.space_group_name_H-M   'P 1'
#
loop_
_entity.id
_entity.type
_entity.pdbx_description
1 polymer ?
#
loop_
_entity_poly.entity_id
_entity_poly.type
_entity_poly.pdbx_seq_one_letter_code
_entity_poly.pdbx_strand_id
1 'polypeptide(L)'
;FGKPALCLIGPSDATLPGLASARRPLRVSVPAKYRALGRRYLNTLELQGYTFLKQYLRGGIEATIKAGLADLAIDIVYTGDTLREMGLAVYNIILLSDFYVLETSMTDTGGDTYE
;
A
#
# COMPACT_ATOMS: atom_id res chain seq x y z
N PHE A 1 -4.31 -4.62 -15.70
CA PHE A 1 -3.30 -3.67 -15.18
C PHE A 1 -2.09 -3.61 -16.10
N GLY A 2 -1.35 -4.69 -16.38
CA GLY A 2 -0.32 -4.71 -17.43
C GLY A 2 0.92 -3.82 -17.15
N LYS A 3 0.88 -3.07 -16.04
CA LYS A 3 1.99 -2.37 -15.38
C LYS A 3 1.81 -2.58 -13.87
N PRO A 4 2.88 -2.81 -13.10
CA PRO A 4 2.77 -3.02 -11.67
C PRO A 4 2.25 -1.75 -10.98
N ALA A 5 1.31 -1.90 -10.06
CA ALA A 5 0.76 -0.81 -9.29
C ALA A 5 0.71 -1.20 -7.81
N LEU A 6 1.00 -0.24 -6.93
CA LEU A 6 0.74 -0.41 -5.50
C LEU A 6 -0.73 -0.15 -5.25
N CYS A 7 -1.43 -1.12 -4.68
CA CYS A 7 -2.88 -1.10 -4.53
C CYS A 7 -3.29 -1.37 -3.08
N LEU A 8 -4.44 -0.82 -2.68
CA LEU A 8 -5.21 -1.35 -1.57
C LEU A 8 -6.06 -2.51 -2.08
N ILE A 9 -5.95 -3.66 -1.43
CA ILE A 9 -6.66 -4.89 -1.78
C ILE A 9 -7.49 -5.39 -0.60
N GLY A 10 -8.61 -6.05 -0.90
CA GLY A 10 -9.55 -6.59 0.08
C GLY A 10 -10.40 -7.71 -0.51
N PRO A 11 -11.34 -8.28 0.26
CA PRO A 11 -12.26 -9.31 -0.21
C PRO A 11 -13.07 -8.85 -1.43
N SER A 12 -13.22 -9.72 -2.42
CA SER A 12 -13.95 -9.43 -3.66
C SER A 12 -15.47 -9.32 -3.49
N ASP A 13 -16.00 -9.90 -2.42
CA ASP A 13 -17.40 -9.90 -2.04
C ASP A 13 -17.77 -8.72 -1.11
N ALA A 14 -16.82 -7.81 -0.85
CA ALA A 14 -17.01 -6.65 -0.01
C ALA A 14 -16.50 -5.37 -0.66
N THR A 15 -16.87 -4.23 -0.07
CA THR A 15 -16.36 -2.91 -0.43
C THR A 15 -15.74 -2.25 0.79
N LEU A 16 -14.85 -1.28 0.57
CA LEU A 16 -14.23 -0.54 1.66
C LEU A 16 -15.26 0.13 2.61
N PRO A 17 -16.32 0.82 2.11
CA PRO A 17 -17.36 1.35 2.98
C PRO A 17 -18.15 0.25 3.72
N GLY A 18 -18.41 -0.88 3.06
CA GLY A 18 -19.09 -2.03 3.67
C GLY A 18 -18.31 -2.61 4.86
N LEU A 19 -17.00 -2.77 4.71
CA LEU A 19 -16.13 -3.25 5.79
C LEU A 19 -16.04 -2.24 6.94
N ALA A 20 -15.97 -0.95 6.63
CA ALA A 20 -15.87 0.11 7.64
C ALA A 20 -17.14 0.25 8.50
N SER A 21 -18.29 -0.23 8.00
CA SER A 21 -19.56 -0.19 8.72
C SER A 21 -19.58 -1.07 9.98
N ALA A 22 -18.61 -1.98 10.14
CA ALA A 22 -18.49 -2.91 11.27
C ALA A 22 -18.13 -2.25 12.61
N ARG A 23 -18.02 -0.91 12.69
CA ARG A 23 -17.69 -0.12 13.91
C ARG A 23 -16.44 -0.59 14.66
N ARG A 24 -15.48 -1.18 13.95
CA ARG A 24 -14.16 -1.56 14.48
C ARG A 24 -13.06 -1.07 13.53
N PRO A 25 -11.83 -0.86 14.03
CA PRO A 25 -10.69 -0.62 13.16
C PRO A 25 -10.51 -1.78 12.16
N LEU A 26 -10.24 -1.44 10.91
CA LEU A 26 -9.84 -2.38 9.88
C LEU A 26 -8.37 -2.71 10.01
N ARG A 27 -8.02 -3.98 10.10
CA ARG A 27 -6.64 -4.47 10.18
C ARG A 27 -6.05 -4.43 8.78
N VAL A 28 -4.95 -3.71 8.61
CA VAL A 28 -4.31 -3.51 7.30
C VAL A 28 -2.86 -3.96 7.33
N SER A 29 -2.55 -4.99 6.55
CA SER A 29 -1.18 -5.42 6.29
C SER A 29 -0.49 -4.51 5.28
N VAL A 30 0.67 -3.98 5.63
CA VAL A 30 1.48 -3.12 4.77
C VAL A 30 2.89 -3.68 4.65
N PRO A 31 3.43 -3.85 3.44
CA PRO A 31 4.82 -4.26 3.25
C PRO A 31 5.73 -3.22 3.92
N ALA A 32 6.69 -3.67 4.73
CA ALA A 32 7.60 -2.79 5.45
C ALA A 32 8.34 -1.82 4.50
N LYS A 33 8.66 -2.28 3.28
CA LYS A 33 9.24 -1.48 2.19
C LYS A 33 8.38 -0.27 1.77
N TYR A 34 7.06 -0.36 1.94
CA TYR A 34 6.12 0.71 1.60
C TYR A 34 5.52 1.37 2.84
N ARG A 35 6.15 1.24 4.02
CA ARG A 35 5.66 1.80 5.29
C ARG A 35 5.29 3.28 5.17
N ALA A 36 6.19 4.10 4.64
CA ALA A 36 5.95 5.55 4.55
C ALA A 36 4.77 5.88 3.63
N LEU A 37 4.74 5.28 2.44
CA LEU A 37 3.70 5.51 1.44
C LEU A 37 2.33 4.96 1.89
N GLY A 38 2.30 3.73 2.40
CA GLY A 38 1.10 3.11 2.94
C GLY A 38 0.54 3.86 4.14
N ARG A 39 1.40 4.31 5.07
CA ARG A 39 0.98 5.17 6.19
C ARG A 39 0.35 6.46 5.68
N ARG A 40 0.98 7.14 4.72
CA ARG A 40 0.44 8.39 4.15
C ARG A 40 -0.95 8.17 3.56
N TYR A 41 -1.10 7.13 2.73
CA TYR A 41 -2.37 6.79 2.10
C TYR A 41 -3.47 6.47 3.12
N LEU A 42 -3.18 5.62 4.10
CA LEU A 42 -4.15 5.25 5.14
C LEU A 42 -4.51 6.44 6.03
N ASN A 43 -3.57 7.33 6.34
CA ASN A 43 -3.87 8.56 7.07
C ASN A 43 -4.84 9.47 6.28
N THR A 44 -4.73 9.53 4.95
CA THR A 44 -5.70 10.27 4.12
C THR A 44 -7.09 9.67 4.22
N LEU A 45 -7.21 8.33 4.24
CA LEU A 45 -8.49 7.66 4.47
C LEU A 45 -8.99 7.87 5.92
N GLU A 46 -8.11 7.95 6.92
CA GLU A 46 -8.52 8.25 8.30
C GLU A 46 -9.19 9.63 8.41
N LEU A 47 -8.72 10.63 7.64
CA LEU A 47 -9.38 11.94 7.54
C LEU A 47 -10.79 11.86 6.92
N GLN A 48 -11.10 10.78 6.20
CA GLN A 48 -12.42 10.51 5.62
C GLN A 48 -13.33 9.67 6.55
N GLY A 49 -12.89 9.42 7.79
CA GLY A 49 -13.67 8.71 8.80
C GLY A 49 -13.42 7.20 8.90
N TYR A 50 -12.46 6.66 8.15
CA TYR A 50 -12.02 5.28 8.33
C TYR A 50 -11.11 5.14 9.55
N THR A 51 -11.01 3.95 10.13
CA THR A 51 -10.07 3.67 11.24
C THR A 51 -9.29 2.40 10.93
N PHE A 52 -7.96 2.43 11.08
CA PHE A 52 -7.10 1.30 10.73
C PHE A 52 -6.19 0.86 11.87
N LEU A 53 -6.00 -0.45 12.00
CA LEU A 53 -4.88 -1.05 12.72
C LEU A 53 -3.80 -1.44 11.69
N LYS A 54 -2.69 -0.70 11.67
CA LYS A 54 -1.63 -0.82 10.66
C LYS A 54 -0.57 -1.82 11.11
N GLN A 55 -0.41 -2.92 10.40
CA GLN A 55 0.64 -3.91 10.66
C GLN A 55 1.67 -3.93 9.53
N TYR A 56 2.95 -3.78 9.84
CA TYR A 56 4.02 -3.70 8.85
C TYR A 56 4.79 -5.02 8.79
N LEU A 57 4.75 -5.72 7.66
CA LEU A 57 5.30 -7.08 7.52
C LEU A 57 6.37 -7.13 6.42
N ARG A 58 7.29 -8.09 6.52
CA ARG A 58 8.38 -8.27 5.54
C ARG A 58 8.00 -9.17 4.35
N GLY A 59 6.88 -9.88 4.41
CA GLY A 59 6.37 -10.74 3.33
C GLY A 59 5.02 -11.39 3.68
N GLY A 60 4.44 -12.14 2.74
CA GLY A 60 3.19 -12.90 2.93
C GLY A 60 1.95 -12.00 3.14
N ILE A 61 1.88 -10.90 2.42
CA ILE A 61 0.97 -9.79 2.70
C ILE A 61 -0.47 -10.15 2.32
N GLU A 62 -0.65 -10.63 1.09
CA GLU A 62 -1.90 -11.16 0.54
C GLU A 62 -2.41 -12.38 1.34
N ALA A 63 -1.51 -13.22 1.83
CA ALA A 63 -1.85 -14.40 2.64
C ALA A 63 -2.48 -14.02 3.99
N THR A 64 -2.19 -12.83 4.53
CA THR A 64 -2.77 -12.39 5.81
C THR A 64 -4.28 -12.20 5.76
N ILE A 65 -4.84 -11.83 4.61
CA ILE A 65 -6.29 -11.69 4.45
C ILE A 65 -6.94 -13.07 4.49
N LYS A 66 -6.41 -14.03 3.71
CA LYS A 66 -6.91 -15.42 3.68
C LYS A 66 -6.80 -16.12 5.04
N ALA A 67 -5.76 -15.79 5.82
CA ALA A 67 -5.57 -16.31 7.18
C ALA A 67 -6.43 -15.60 8.24
N GLY A 68 -7.25 -14.61 7.86
CA GLY A 68 -8.10 -13.85 8.79
C GLY A 68 -7.33 -12.90 9.73
N LEU A 69 -6.04 -12.70 9.47
CA LEU A 69 -5.16 -11.84 10.27
C LEU A 69 -5.30 -10.35 9.88
N ALA A 70 -5.70 -10.08 8.64
CA ALA A 70 -5.98 -8.74 8.13
C ALA A 70 -7.32 -8.70 7.41
N ASP A 71 -7.95 -7.52 7.42
CA ASP A 71 -9.17 -7.25 6.64
C ASP A 71 -8.82 -6.68 5.26
N LEU A 72 -7.70 -5.97 5.19
CA LEU A 72 -7.17 -5.35 3.97
C LEU A 72 -5.65 -5.54 3.91
N ALA A 73 -5.10 -5.35 2.72
CA ALA A 73 -3.66 -5.28 2.54
C ALA A 73 -3.27 -4.21 1.50
N ILE A 74 -2.05 -3.72 1.60
CA ILE A 74 -1.41 -2.93 0.54
C ILE A 74 -0.42 -3.84 -0.17
N ASP A 75 -0.54 -4.03 -1.49
CA ASP A 75 0.40 -4.88 -2.21
C ASP A 75 0.60 -4.45 -3.67
N ILE A 76 1.66 -4.95 -4.30
CA ILE A 76 1.92 -4.74 -5.72
C ILE A 76 1.06 -5.70 -6.55
N VAL A 77 0.30 -5.13 -7.48
CA VAL A 77 -0.59 -5.86 -8.38
C VAL A 77 -0.12 -5.65 -9.82
N TYR A 78 0.06 -6.74 -10.56
CA TYR A 78 0.50 -6.69 -11.97
C TYR A 78 -0.57 -7.14 -12.98
N THR A 79 -0.99 -8.40 -12.95
CA THR A 79 -2.12 -8.90 -13.75
C THR A 79 -3.40 -8.99 -12.93
N GLY A 80 -3.25 -9.20 -11.61
CA GLY A 80 -4.36 -9.44 -10.68
C GLY A 80 -4.87 -10.89 -10.70
N ASP A 81 -4.13 -11.82 -11.29
CA ASP A 81 -4.52 -13.24 -11.34
C ASP A 81 -4.46 -13.86 -9.93
N THR A 82 -3.38 -13.60 -9.19
CA THR A 82 -3.24 -14.02 -7.78
C THR A 82 -4.39 -13.52 -6.90
N LEU A 83 -4.85 -12.28 -7.11
CA LEU A 83 -5.99 -11.74 -6.37
C LEU A 83 -7.26 -12.56 -6.66
N ARG A 84 -7.52 -12.84 -7.94
CA ARG A 84 -8.69 -13.63 -8.37
C ARG A 84 -8.67 -15.04 -7.80
N GLU A 85 -7.52 -15.70 -7.83
CA GLU A 85 -7.33 -17.03 -7.22
C GLU A 85 -7.58 -17.03 -5.70
N MET A 86 -7.34 -15.89 -5.04
CA MET A 86 -7.52 -15.71 -3.60
C MET A 86 -8.86 -15.09 -3.21
N GLY A 87 -9.76 -14.82 -4.16
CA GLY A 87 -11.05 -14.16 -3.89
C GLY A 87 -10.90 -12.70 -3.44
N LEU A 88 -9.85 -12.03 -3.87
CA LEU A 88 -9.52 -10.64 -3.54
C LEU A 88 -9.74 -9.71 -4.74
N ALA A 89 -9.94 -8.44 -4.45
CA ALA A 89 -10.10 -7.38 -5.44
C ALA A 89 -9.27 -6.14 -5.07
N VAL A 90 -8.99 -5.32 -6.08
CA VAL A 90 -8.39 -3.98 -5.90
C VAL A 90 -9.50 -3.01 -5.52
N TYR A 91 -9.34 -2.35 -4.37
CA TYR A 91 -10.25 -1.27 -3.95
C TYR A 91 -9.77 0.08 -4.47
N ASN A 92 -8.48 0.34 -4.38
CA ASN A 92 -7.88 1.59 -4.82
C ASN A 92 -6.46 1.37 -5.34
N ILE A 93 -6.07 2.17 -6.33
CA ILE A 93 -4.69 2.31 -6.78
C ILE A 93 -4.03 3.42 -5.97
N ILE A 94 -2.93 3.11 -5.29
CA ILE A 94 -2.15 4.05 -4.47
C ILE A 94 -1.06 4.71 -5.31
N LEU A 95 -0.38 3.91 -6.13
CA LEU A 95 0.71 4.38 -6.99
C LEU A 95 0.76 3.53 -8.27
N LEU A 96 0.79 4.19 -9.42
CA LEU A 96 1.15 3.54 -10.67
C LEU A 96 2.68 3.53 -10.77
N SER A 97 3.24 2.37 -11.11
CA SER A 97 4.69 2.29 -11.32
C SER A 97 5.02 2.68 -12.76
N ASP A 98 5.96 3.59 -12.91
CA ASP A 98 6.65 3.87 -14.16
C ASP A 98 8.16 3.87 -13.90
N PHE A 99 8.95 3.81 -14.97
CA PHE A 99 10.41 3.90 -14.88
C PHE A 99 10.83 5.36 -14.99
N TYR A 100 11.68 5.80 -14.08
CA TYR A 100 12.25 7.15 -14.09
C TYR A 100 13.78 7.04 -14.15
N VAL A 101 14.39 7.78 -15.06
CA VAL A 101 15.85 7.97 -15.09
C VAL A 101 16.14 9.19 -14.21
N LEU A 102 16.94 8.97 -13.16
CA LEU A 102 17.32 10.03 -12.22
C LEU A 102 18.77 10.42 -12.50
N GLU A 103 18.98 11.70 -12.83
CA GLU A 103 20.31 12.30 -12.88
C GLU A 103 20.58 13.02 -11.56
N THR A 104 21.73 12.78 -10.95
CA THR A 104 22.16 13.49 -9.74
C THR A 104 23.03 14.66 -10.15
N SER A 105 22.55 15.90 -9.97
CA SER A 105 23.40 17.08 -10.03
C SER A 105 24.16 17.22 -8.71
N MET A 106 25.48 16.99 -8.72
CA MET A 106 26.34 17.41 -7.60
C MET A 106 26.51 18.93 -7.65
N THR A 107 25.96 19.65 -6.68
CA THR A 107 26.41 21.02 -6.40
C THR A 107 27.77 20.93 -5.70
N ASP A 108 28.81 21.30 -6.43
CA ASP A 108 30.15 21.53 -5.91
C ASP A 108 30.10 22.67 -4.88
N THR A 109 30.10 22.35 -3.60
CA THR A 109 30.41 23.33 -2.55
C THR A 109 31.91 23.53 -2.55
N GLY A 110 32.36 24.46 -3.40
CA GLY A 110 33.76 24.83 -3.53
C GLY A 110 34.39 25.25 -2.20
N GLY A 111 35.46 24.54 -1.85
CA GLY A 111 36.74 25.07 -1.38
C GLY A 111 36.76 25.95 -0.13
N ASP A 112 37.21 25.37 0.97
CA ASP A 112 37.82 26.09 2.09
C ASP A 112 38.97 26.98 1.58
N THR A 113 38.83 28.30 1.69
CA THR A 113 39.96 29.24 1.61
C THR A 113 40.58 29.36 3.01
N TYR A 114 41.74 28.76 3.19
CA TYR A 114 42.66 29.14 4.26
C TYR A 114 43.65 30.15 3.67
N GLU A 115 43.50 31.43 4.04
CA GLU A 115 44.57 32.44 4.02
C GLU A 115 45.23 32.52 5.40
#